data_AF-A0A7S1HIL1-F1
#
_entry.id   AF-A0A7S1HIL1-F1
#
_cell.length_a   1.000
_cell.length_b   1.000
_cell.length_c   1.000
_cell.angle_alpha   90.00
_cell.angle_beta   90.00
_cell.angle_gamma   90.00
#
_symmetry.space_group_name_H-M   'P 1'
#
loop_
_entity.id
_entity.type
_entity.pdbx_description
1 polymer ?
#
loop_
_entity_poly.entity_id
_entity_poly.type
_entity_poly.pdbx_seq_one_letter_code
_entity_poly.pdbx_strand_id
1 'polypeptide(L)'
;GGEMCGYGVHSTMAQLSLVPLLLLSVLPYSIATTRGHMPPCISCFTPTPMCQSVDHPLLAPLRRPRRGLCPALTMRRSSEKPMGSPSTPGWKGERLNLLTDWAVSSAPNRPIVCEYEPDGAWLWARWQGTVLSMTVLPIILVILASGSIDVVVHKLSSQQWGILDIPPANDPNVMELQGIRHLWEYQLTLCTFILTFFTQEAYRHYRTVYLTTRSIQGRINDICMLVTMGATRGEEELLTENRTSVITGYSDTAVDLVDTCTRLIRLSHTFFWAATPTASNGVSDTDEYRDKKGGKAIGPLLLSAAGLDGLVSAGELTAEERDSLQVLRQNGLPPSQYAYVLLEWVGLYVMDGRKAGVLNGDAGFEQNLFKQFTSLRTEYFNIGDYAAGRMPVAYVQLVQVLVDSLVALAPLAIYPDLGTLSIPLSGLLTLFFKGQLELSKSLLDPFGVEGFRGQNIRVDVLVSELNFGAGSRWVKAGEVLPKLAAHSRTKTNLSNSKMRLGSGGSGMRAPPPVKEEPPTLR
;
A
#
# COMPACT_ATOMS: atom_id res chain seq x y z
N GLY A 1 -80.93 -25.04 30.40
CA GLY A 1 -79.55 -25.43 30.71
C GLY A 1 -79.16 -26.49 29.71
N GLY A 2 -78.09 -26.40 28.96
CA GLY A 2 -76.85 -25.66 29.20
C GLY A 2 -75.73 -26.68 29.14
N GLU A 3 -75.03 -26.74 28.01
CA GLU A 3 -73.66 -27.25 27.86
C GLU A 3 -73.22 -27.05 26.40
N MET A 4 -72.59 -25.90 26.16
CA MET A 4 -71.64 -25.69 25.06
C MET A 4 -70.30 -25.41 25.74
N CYS A 5 -69.30 -26.25 25.50
CA CYS A 5 -67.92 -25.91 25.85
C CYS A 5 -66.91 -26.68 24.98
N GLY A 6 -66.03 -25.93 24.33
CA GLY A 6 -64.62 -26.32 24.26
C GLY A 6 -64.06 -26.78 22.91
N TYR A 7 -63.93 -25.90 21.91
CA TYR A 7 -62.84 -25.95 20.94
C TYR A 7 -62.43 -24.53 20.52
N GLY A 8 -61.25 -24.08 20.95
CA GLY A 8 -60.77 -22.75 20.59
C GLY A 8 -59.44 -22.34 21.21
N VAL A 9 -58.38 -23.17 21.12
CA VAL A 9 -57.02 -22.77 21.54
C VAL A 9 -55.91 -23.31 20.62
N HIS A 10 -56.12 -23.38 19.30
CA HIS A 10 -55.08 -23.85 18.36
C HIS A 10 -54.64 -22.84 17.29
N SER A 11 -55.15 -21.60 17.30
CA SER A 11 -54.85 -20.65 16.21
C SER A 11 -53.72 -19.65 16.49
N THR A 12 -53.25 -19.48 17.73
CA THR A 12 -52.23 -18.46 18.08
C THR A 12 -50.80 -18.98 18.00
N MET A 13 -50.55 -20.29 18.20
CA MET A 13 -49.19 -20.86 18.09
C MET A 13 -48.64 -20.86 16.66
N ALA A 14 -49.49 -20.98 15.63
CA ALA A 14 -49.03 -20.93 14.24
C ALA A 14 -48.53 -19.53 13.83
N GLN A 15 -49.02 -18.46 14.46
CA GLN A 15 -48.64 -17.09 14.10
C GLN A 15 -47.26 -16.69 14.64
N LEU A 16 -46.85 -17.17 15.82
CA LEU A 16 -45.55 -16.87 16.40
C LEU A 16 -44.39 -17.64 15.75
N SER A 17 -44.62 -18.88 15.29
CA SER A 17 -43.60 -19.63 14.52
C SER A 17 -43.29 -19.02 13.15
N LEU A 18 -44.20 -18.21 12.61
CA LEU A 18 -44.04 -17.52 11.33
C LEU A 18 -43.23 -16.22 11.46
N VAL A 19 -43.13 -15.60 12.65
CA VAL A 19 -42.43 -14.32 12.83
C VAL A 19 -40.90 -14.44 12.69
N PRO A 20 -40.20 -15.47 13.22
CA PRO A 20 -38.79 -15.70 12.95
C PRO A 20 -38.52 -16.05 11.47
N LEU A 21 -39.42 -16.82 10.84
CA LEU A 21 -39.34 -17.15 9.41
C LEU A 21 -39.62 -15.95 8.51
N LEU A 22 -40.53 -15.04 8.91
CA LEU A 22 -40.79 -13.78 8.24
C LEU A 22 -39.64 -12.79 8.44
N LEU A 23 -39.05 -12.68 9.63
CA LEU A 23 -37.83 -11.88 9.86
C LEU A 23 -36.63 -12.42 9.09
N LEU A 24 -36.50 -13.73 8.93
CA LEU A 24 -35.50 -14.34 8.04
C LEU A 24 -35.80 -14.09 6.54
N SER A 25 -37.06 -13.94 6.15
CA SER A 25 -37.47 -13.59 4.77
C SER A 25 -37.48 -12.08 4.48
N VAL A 26 -37.54 -11.24 5.52
CA VAL A 26 -37.57 -9.77 5.47
C VAL A 26 -36.21 -9.17 5.86
N LEU A 27 -35.24 -9.98 6.29
CA LEU A 27 -33.83 -9.64 6.09
C LEU A 27 -33.70 -9.30 4.60
N PRO A 28 -33.48 -8.03 4.22
CA PRO A 28 -33.36 -7.70 2.83
C PRO A 28 -32.12 -8.44 2.33
N TYR A 29 -32.36 -9.48 1.54
CA TYR A 29 -31.44 -9.96 0.53
C TYR A 29 -30.74 -8.74 -0.04
N SER A 30 -29.46 -8.56 0.29
CA SER A 30 -28.59 -7.52 -0.27
C SER A 30 -29.30 -6.17 -0.47
N ILE A 31 -29.27 -5.29 0.54
CA ILE A 31 -29.24 -3.86 0.18
C ILE A 31 -28.04 -3.72 -0.76
N ALA A 32 -28.36 -3.54 -2.03
CA ALA A 32 -27.47 -3.23 -3.09
C ALA A 32 -26.74 -1.94 -2.71
N THR A 33 -25.61 -2.06 -2.02
CA THR A 33 -24.50 -1.13 -2.17
C THR A 33 -24.15 -1.17 -3.65
N THR A 34 -24.75 -0.24 -4.40
CA THR A 34 -24.32 0.26 -5.71
C THR A 34 -23.38 -0.66 -6.48
N ARG A 35 -23.93 -1.36 -7.49
CA ARG A 35 -23.20 -2.01 -8.58
C ARG A 35 -21.92 -1.25 -8.95
N GLY A 36 -20.78 -1.73 -8.48
CA GLY A 36 -19.55 -1.71 -9.25
C GLY A 36 -19.55 -2.99 -10.08
N HIS A 37 -19.73 -2.88 -11.40
CA HIS A 37 -19.39 -4.00 -12.28
C HIS A 37 -17.94 -4.39 -11.99
N MET A 38 -17.72 -5.57 -11.42
CA MET A 38 -16.42 -6.22 -11.54
C MET A 38 -16.21 -6.53 -13.03
N PRO A 39 -15.17 -5.99 -13.69
CA PRO A 39 -14.78 -6.50 -15.00
C PRO A 39 -14.24 -7.93 -14.82
N PRO A 40 -14.45 -8.84 -15.79
CA PRO A 40 -13.84 -10.14 -15.77
C PRO A 40 -12.36 -9.97 -16.10
N CYS A 41 -11.47 -10.07 -15.11
CA CYS A 41 -10.03 -10.13 -15.36
C CYS A 41 -9.39 -11.19 -14.47
N ILE A 42 -9.59 -12.45 -14.86
CA ILE A 42 -8.60 -13.51 -14.63
C ILE A 42 -8.34 -14.12 -16.01
N SER A 43 -7.36 -13.56 -16.72
CA SER A 43 -6.68 -14.35 -17.75
C SER A 43 -5.64 -15.17 -17.02
N CYS A 44 -5.88 -16.48 -16.94
CA CYS A 44 -4.87 -17.43 -16.53
C CYS A 44 -3.68 -17.30 -17.50
N PHE A 45 -2.52 -16.90 -16.98
CA PHE A 45 -1.26 -16.99 -17.70
C PHE A 45 -1.01 -18.45 -18.06
N THR A 46 -1.12 -18.77 -19.35
CA THR A 46 -0.58 -20.01 -19.91
C THR A 46 0.91 -19.78 -20.20
N PRO A 47 1.81 -20.69 -19.81
CA PRO A 47 3.22 -20.58 -20.17
C PRO A 47 3.38 -20.96 -21.66
N THR A 48 3.70 -19.99 -22.51
CA THR A 48 4.17 -20.27 -23.87
C THR A 48 5.64 -20.72 -23.83
N PRO A 49 6.02 -21.78 -24.58
CA PRO A 49 7.40 -22.23 -24.63
C PRO A 49 8.26 -21.26 -25.45
N MET A 50 9.38 -20.81 -24.86
CA MET A 50 10.42 -20.08 -25.55
C MET A 50 11.22 -21.00 -26.47
N CYS A 51 11.26 -20.69 -27.77
CA CYS A 51 12.44 -20.89 -28.61
C CYS A 51 12.27 -20.18 -29.96
N GLN A 52 13.06 -19.15 -30.22
CA GLN A 52 13.68 -18.89 -31.52
C GLN A 52 14.70 -17.75 -31.35
N SER A 53 15.96 -18.06 -31.63
CA SER A 53 17.05 -17.09 -31.67
C SER A 53 16.82 -16.13 -32.84
N VAL A 54 16.77 -14.84 -32.54
CA VAL A 54 16.80 -13.77 -33.55
C VAL A 54 18.15 -13.07 -33.41
N ASP A 55 18.92 -13.10 -34.49
CA ASP A 55 20.18 -12.37 -34.61
C ASP A 55 19.93 -10.85 -34.51
N HIS A 56 20.56 -10.21 -33.54
CA HIS A 56 20.53 -8.76 -33.39
C HIS A 56 21.50 -8.08 -34.37
N PRO A 57 21.06 -7.08 -35.16
CA PRO A 57 21.99 -6.18 -35.82
C PRO A 57 22.57 -5.19 -34.81
N LEU A 58 23.87 -4.93 -34.98
CA LEU A 58 24.72 -4.05 -34.19
C LEU A 58 24.09 -2.67 -33.93
N LEU A 59 24.07 -2.28 -32.65
CA LEU A 59 23.68 -0.96 -32.15
C LEU A 59 24.55 0.15 -32.81
N ALA A 60 23.87 1.12 -33.41
CA ALA A 60 24.48 2.36 -33.87
C ALA A 60 24.85 3.26 -32.66
N PRO A 61 25.93 4.06 -32.74
CA PRO A 61 26.36 4.91 -31.64
C PRO A 61 25.35 6.04 -31.36
N LEU A 62 25.02 6.22 -30.08
CA LEU A 62 24.16 7.28 -29.55
C LEU A 62 24.63 8.66 -30.03
N ARG A 63 23.78 9.34 -30.80
CA ARG A 63 24.01 10.69 -31.30
C ARG A 63 23.58 11.68 -30.21
N ARG A 64 24.56 12.42 -29.66
CA ARG A 64 24.34 13.43 -28.63
C ARG A 64 23.29 14.48 -29.07
N PRO A 65 22.33 14.87 -28.21
CA PRO A 65 21.57 16.09 -28.43
C PRO A 65 22.46 17.31 -28.18
N ARG A 66 22.57 18.20 -29.17
CA ARG A 66 23.17 19.53 -29.01
C ARG A 66 22.27 20.37 -28.09
N ARG A 67 22.68 20.63 -26.85
CA ARG A 67 22.09 21.70 -26.03
C ARG A 67 22.70 23.05 -26.42
N GLY A 68 21.83 23.99 -26.73
CA GLY A 68 22.18 25.41 -26.90
C GLY A 68 22.57 26.05 -25.56
N LEU A 69 23.37 27.11 -25.66
CA LEU A 69 23.89 27.89 -24.56
C LEU A 69 22.76 28.46 -23.66
N CYS A 70 22.85 28.22 -22.36
CA CYS A 70 22.12 28.97 -21.33
C CYS A 70 22.90 30.26 -20.98
N PRO A 71 22.22 31.43 -20.83
CA PRO A 71 22.85 32.62 -20.29
C PRO A 71 22.75 32.71 -18.75
N ALA A 72 23.84 33.24 -18.17
CA ALA A 72 24.07 33.83 -16.85
C ALA A 72 22.99 33.76 -15.76
N LEU A 73 23.37 33.11 -14.65
CA LEU A 73 22.71 33.15 -13.33
C LEU A 73 22.82 34.54 -12.68
N THR A 74 21.71 35.27 -12.58
CA THR A 74 21.52 36.33 -11.57
C THR A 74 20.92 35.73 -10.30
N MET A 75 21.70 35.67 -9.23
CA MET A 75 21.29 35.20 -7.92
C MET A 75 20.35 36.23 -7.26
N ARG A 76 19.04 35.97 -7.29
CA ARG A 76 18.02 36.79 -6.60
C ARG A 76 17.66 36.12 -5.28
N ARG A 77 18.00 36.80 -4.17
CA ARG A 77 17.71 36.40 -2.79
C ARG A 77 16.20 36.53 -2.55
N SER A 78 15.46 35.43 -2.59
CA SER A 78 14.05 35.38 -2.21
C SER A 78 13.90 34.88 -0.77
N SER A 79 13.11 35.62 0.00
CA SER A 79 12.65 35.28 1.36
C SER A 79 12.05 33.86 1.39
N GLU A 80 12.65 33.00 2.20
CA GLU A 80 12.16 31.65 2.50
C GLU A 80 10.84 31.76 3.27
N LYS A 81 9.74 31.35 2.63
CA LYS A 81 8.57 30.87 3.35
C LYS A 81 8.86 29.42 3.76
N PRO A 82 8.47 28.99 4.97
CA PRO A 82 8.60 27.60 5.38
C PRO A 82 7.86 26.71 4.37
N MET A 83 8.60 25.75 3.81
CA MET A 83 8.15 24.81 2.81
C MET A 83 7.04 23.93 3.42
N GLY A 84 5.77 24.22 3.11
CA GLY A 84 4.63 23.49 3.70
C GLY A 84 3.30 24.23 3.74
N SER A 85 2.93 24.99 2.70
CA SER A 85 1.58 25.58 2.59
C SER A 85 0.86 25.04 1.36
N PRO A 86 -0.39 24.56 1.47
CA PRO A 86 -1.11 23.96 0.35
C PRO A 86 -1.42 25.02 -0.71
N SER A 87 -0.97 24.79 -1.94
CA SER A 87 -1.37 25.56 -3.10
C SER A 87 -2.76 25.11 -3.56
N THR A 88 -3.73 26.00 -3.53
CA THR A 88 -5.01 25.87 -4.26
C THR A 88 -4.80 26.17 -5.74
N PRO A 89 -5.53 25.53 -6.67
CA PRO A 89 -5.68 26.09 -8.01
C PRO A 89 -7.14 26.18 -8.49
N GLY A 90 -7.38 27.19 -9.33
CA GLY A 90 -8.62 27.47 -10.05
C GLY A 90 -8.52 27.00 -11.50
N TRP A 91 -9.56 26.31 -11.98
CA TRP A 91 -9.51 25.32 -13.05
C TRP A 91 -9.93 25.82 -14.45
N LYS A 92 -9.16 25.39 -15.48
CA LYS A 92 -9.62 24.67 -16.71
C LYS A 92 -8.40 24.37 -17.60
N GLY A 93 -7.97 23.10 -17.62
CA GLY A 93 -6.74 22.59 -18.28
C GLY A 93 -5.91 21.63 -17.40
N GLU A 94 -6.29 21.45 -16.13
CA GLU A 94 -5.40 21.01 -15.04
C GLU A 94 -5.26 19.49 -14.82
N ARG A 95 -6.09 18.61 -15.40
CA ARG A 95 -6.08 17.17 -15.02
C ARG A 95 -4.80 16.42 -15.43
N LEU A 96 -4.21 16.75 -16.58
CA LEU A 96 -2.94 16.17 -17.00
C LEU A 96 -1.77 16.77 -16.19
N ASN A 97 -1.84 18.08 -15.91
CA ASN A 97 -0.88 18.74 -15.03
C ASN A 97 -0.90 18.12 -13.64
N LEU A 98 -2.06 17.77 -13.08
CA LEU A 98 -2.14 17.08 -11.80
C LEU A 98 -1.52 15.67 -11.80
N LEU A 99 -1.63 14.95 -12.91
CA LEU A 99 -0.99 13.65 -13.09
C LEU A 99 0.53 13.78 -13.10
N THR A 100 1.01 14.79 -13.83
CA THR A 100 2.41 15.18 -13.85
C THR A 100 2.86 15.64 -12.48
N ASP A 101 2.14 16.56 -11.85
CA ASP A 101 2.44 17.11 -10.52
C ASP A 101 2.47 15.99 -9.48
N TRP A 102 1.58 14.99 -9.57
CA TRP A 102 1.61 13.81 -8.73
C TRP A 102 2.89 12.99 -8.95
N ALA A 103 3.24 12.72 -10.21
CA ALA A 103 4.46 12.00 -10.57
C ALA A 103 5.75 12.74 -10.16
N VAL A 104 5.71 14.07 -10.07
CA VAL A 104 6.85 14.95 -9.77
C VAL A 104 6.88 15.40 -8.30
N SER A 105 5.77 15.28 -7.57
CA SER A 105 5.65 15.79 -6.20
C SER A 105 6.75 15.24 -5.31
N SER A 106 7.40 16.14 -4.58
CA SER A 106 8.52 15.85 -3.67
C SER A 106 8.23 16.28 -2.23
N ALA A 107 7.02 16.79 -1.96
CA ALA A 107 6.61 17.21 -0.62
C ALA A 107 5.71 16.13 0.01
N PRO A 108 6.20 15.34 0.98
CA PRO A 108 5.34 14.43 1.74
C PRO A 108 4.51 15.27 2.71
N ASN A 109 3.33 15.69 2.26
CA ASN A 109 2.48 16.60 3.05
C ASN A 109 1.57 15.85 4.04
N ARG A 110 1.66 14.52 4.12
CA ARG A 110 0.77 13.69 4.94
C ARG A 110 1.39 12.34 5.27
N PRO A 111 1.01 11.72 6.40
CA PRO A 111 1.51 10.39 6.75
C PRO A 111 0.93 9.31 5.82
N ILE A 112 1.69 8.24 5.58
CA ILE A 112 1.32 7.12 4.69
C ILE A 112 0.03 6.44 5.17
N VAL A 113 -0.10 6.33 6.48
CA VAL A 113 -1.28 5.82 7.19
C VAL A 113 -1.76 6.97 8.07
N CYS A 114 -3.08 7.13 8.22
CA CYS A 114 -3.61 8.12 9.15
C CYS A 114 -3.03 7.89 10.55
N GLU A 115 -2.31 8.89 11.07
CA GLU A 115 -1.79 8.85 12.43
C GLU A 115 -2.96 8.92 13.42
N TYR A 116 -2.88 8.12 14.49
CA TYR A 116 -3.86 8.18 15.57
C TYR A 116 -3.40 9.21 16.60
N GLU A 117 -4.32 10.07 17.05
CA GLU A 117 -4.08 10.85 18.25
C GLU A 117 -4.44 9.98 19.48
N PRO A 118 -3.59 9.92 20.51
CA PRO A 118 -3.83 9.07 21.67
C PRO A 118 -4.97 9.56 22.57
N ASP A 119 -5.56 10.72 22.29
CA ASP A 119 -6.69 11.25 23.04
C ASP A 119 -7.98 10.46 22.75
N GLY A 120 -8.56 9.89 23.81
CA GLY A 120 -9.81 9.15 23.72
C GLY A 120 -10.96 10.02 23.20
N ALA A 121 -11.06 11.28 23.62
CA ALA A 121 -12.16 12.15 23.18
C ALA A 121 -12.09 12.43 21.68
N TRP A 122 -10.89 12.65 21.15
CA TRP A 122 -10.66 12.76 19.71
C TRP A 122 -11.06 11.49 18.95
N LEU A 123 -10.70 10.31 19.46
CA LEU A 123 -11.07 9.02 18.84
C LEU A 123 -12.59 8.83 18.79
N TRP A 124 -13.31 9.23 19.84
CA TRP A 124 -14.77 9.19 19.88
C TRP A 124 -15.43 10.22 18.96
N ALA A 125 -14.84 11.41 18.81
CA ALA A 125 -15.36 12.46 17.93
C ALA A 125 -15.12 12.18 16.44
N ARG A 126 -14.19 11.26 16.12
CA ARG A 126 -13.83 10.96 14.73
C ARG A 126 -14.92 10.13 14.04
N TRP A 127 -15.54 10.71 13.02
CA TRP A 127 -16.51 10.00 12.19
C TRP A 127 -15.86 9.25 11.01
N GLN A 128 -15.03 9.92 10.23
CA GLN A 128 -14.51 9.34 8.99
C GLN A 128 -13.46 8.26 9.26
N GLY A 129 -13.62 7.11 8.60
CA GLY A 129 -12.67 6.00 8.70
C GLY A 129 -12.78 5.19 9.99
N THR A 130 -13.80 5.47 10.82
CA THR A 130 -14.04 4.73 12.04
C THR A 130 -15.09 3.65 11.84
N VAL A 131 -15.05 2.68 12.73
CA VAL A 131 -16.01 1.58 12.82
C VAL A 131 -17.46 2.07 12.87
N LEU A 132 -17.69 3.21 13.53
CA LEU A 132 -19.02 3.82 13.65
C LEU A 132 -19.60 4.22 12.30
N SER A 133 -18.79 4.86 11.44
CA SER A 133 -19.25 5.27 10.10
C SER A 133 -19.62 4.09 9.19
N MET A 134 -19.02 2.92 9.42
CA MET A 134 -19.29 1.70 8.65
C MET A 134 -20.51 0.94 9.17
N THR A 135 -20.86 1.12 10.45
CA THR A 135 -21.87 0.30 11.14
C THR A 135 -23.10 1.06 11.64
N VAL A 136 -23.17 2.39 11.45
CA VAL A 136 -24.31 3.19 11.91
C VAL A 136 -25.66 2.67 11.39
N LEU A 137 -25.73 2.26 10.12
CA LEU A 137 -26.96 1.76 9.53
C LEU A 137 -27.42 0.43 10.17
N PRO A 138 -26.58 -0.63 10.25
CA PRO A 138 -26.98 -1.87 10.93
C PRO A 138 -27.30 -1.64 12.41
N ILE A 139 -26.60 -0.74 13.11
CA ILE A 139 -26.93 -0.38 14.50
C ILE A 139 -28.35 0.17 14.60
N ILE A 140 -28.73 1.13 13.75
CA ILE A 140 -30.08 1.71 13.74
C ILE A 140 -31.13 0.63 13.43
N LEU A 141 -30.88 -0.24 12.45
CA LEU A 141 -31.81 -1.32 12.10
C LEU A 141 -32.04 -2.30 13.26
N VAL A 142 -30.99 -2.67 13.98
CA VAL A 142 -31.08 -3.58 15.13
C VAL A 142 -31.78 -2.90 16.31
N ILE A 143 -31.55 -1.61 16.55
CA ILE A 143 -32.27 -0.83 17.56
C ILE A 143 -33.77 -0.79 17.24
N LEU A 144 -34.14 -0.52 15.98
CA LEU A 144 -35.54 -0.52 15.54
C LEU A 144 -36.19 -1.90 15.65
N ALA A 145 -35.47 -2.97 15.31
CA ALA A 145 -35.93 -4.34 15.47
C ALA A 145 -36.17 -4.68 16.95
N SER A 146 -35.24 -4.29 17.83
CA SER A 146 -35.36 -4.49 19.28
C SER A 146 -36.55 -3.73 19.86
N GLY A 147 -36.74 -2.47 19.47
CA GLY A 147 -37.91 -1.69 19.90
C GLY A 147 -39.23 -2.27 19.38
N SER A 148 -39.23 -2.85 18.17
CA SER A 148 -40.41 -3.53 17.62
C SER A 148 -40.75 -4.79 18.41
N ILE A 149 -39.74 -5.60 18.77
CA ILE A 149 -39.91 -6.79 19.60
C ILE A 149 -40.45 -6.39 20.97
N ASP A 150 -39.89 -5.36 21.60
CA ASP A 150 -40.35 -4.86 22.90
C ASP A 150 -41.83 -4.47 22.88
N VAL A 151 -42.27 -3.71 21.87
CA VAL A 151 -43.67 -3.30 21.72
C VAL A 151 -44.58 -4.51 21.46
N VAL A 152 -44.14 -5.48 20.67
CA VAL A 152 -44.92 -6.68 20.36
C VAL A 152 -45.09 -7.55 21.61
N VAL A 153 -44.01 -7.81 22.36
CA VAL A 153 -44.05 -8.63 23.57
C VAL A 153 -44.91 -7.98 24.65
N HIS A 154 -44.80 -6.66 24.87
CA HIS A 154 -45.67 -5.94 25.80
C HIS A 154 -47.16 -6.01 25.41
N LYS A 155 -47.49 -5.99 24.12
CA LYS A 155 -48.88 -6.05 23.65
C LYS A 155 -49.49 -7.45 23.71
N LEU A 156 -48.67 -8.48 23.55
CA LEU A 156 -49.11 -9.88 23.57
C LEU A 156 -49.09 -10.48 24.97
N SER A 157 -48.30 -9.91 25.88
CA SER A 157 -48.24 -10.34 27.27
C SER A 157 -49.54 -10.06 28.02
N SER A 158 -49.90 -11.02 28.88
CA SER A 158 -50.99 -10.87 29.83
C SER A 158 -50.60 -10.07 31.09
N GLN A 159 -49.30 -10.04 31.38
CA GLN A 159 -48.73 -9.34 32.52
C GLN A 159 -48.15 -8.01 32.08
N GLN A 160 -48.43 -6.94 32.83
CA GLN A 160 -47.82 -5.63 32.60
C GLN A 160 -46.62 -5.48 33.53
N TRP A 161 -45.51 -4.97 32.99
CA TRP A 161 -44.33 -4.55 33.74
C TRP A 161 -43.96 -3.13 33.34
N GLY A 162 -43.17 -2.46 34.19
CA GLY A 162 -42.68 -1.11 33.89
C GLY A 162 -41.65 -1.11 32.77
N ILE A 163 -41.45 0.04 32.12
CA ILE A 163 -40.52 0.20 30.99
C ILE A 163 -39.08 -0.20 31.34
N LEU A 164 -38.66 -0.09 32.61
CA LEU A 164 -37.31 -0.46 33.06
C LEU A 164 -37.28 -1.76 33.87
N ASP A 165 -38.43 -2.40 34.03
CA ASP A 165 -38.52 -3.64 34.77
C ASP A 165 -38.19 -4.83 33.87
N ILE A 166 -37.58 -5.85 34.47
CA ILE A 166 -37.28 -7.11 33.79
C ILE A 166 -38.62 -7.81 33.53
N PRO A 167 -38.86 -8.33 32.31
CA PRO A 167 -40.10 -9.03 32.00
C PRO A 167 -40.24 -10.26 32.91
N PRO A 168 -41.46 -10.56 33.38
CA PRO A 168 -41.68 -11.66 34.30
C PRO A 168 -41.35 -12.99 33.62
N ALA A 169 -40.46 -13.77 34.23
CA ALA A 169 -39.98 -15.04 33.69
C ALA A 169 -41.08 -16.10 33.49
N ASN A 170 -42.25 -15.91 34.11
CA ASN A 170 -43.40 -16.82 34.02
C ASN A 170 -44.32 -16.52 32.82
N ASP A 171 -44.09 -15.43 32.06
CA ASP A 171 -44.90 -15.18 30.85
C ASP A 171 -44.52 -16.18 29.75
N PRO A 172 -45.49 -16.87 29.13
CA PRO A 172 -45.21 -17.91 28.14
C PRO A 172 -44.42 -17.41 26.93
N ASN A 173 -44.64 -16.16 26.49
CA ASN A 173 -43.90 -15.60 25.36
C ASN A 173 -42.43 -15.35 25.71
N VAL A 174 -42.17 -14.92 26.95
CA VAL A 174 -40.82 -14.68 27.47
C VAL A 174 -40.07 -16.00 27.63
N MET A 175 -40.75 -17.06 28.08
CA MET A 175 -40.18 -18.40 28.19
C MET A 175 -39.74 -18.96 26.83
N GLU A 176 -40.51 -18.76 25.76
CA GLU A 176 -40.12 -19.21 24.41
C GLU A 176 -38.82 -18.55 23.92
N LEU A 177 -38.63 -17.26 24.24
CA LEU A 177 -37.42 -16.51 23.87
C LEU A 177 -36.17 -16.98 24.65
N GLN A 178 -36.32 -17.60 25.83
CA GLN A 178 -35.18 -18.16 26.57
C GLN A 178 -34.49 -19.30 25.81
N GLY A 179 -35.22 -20.05 24.97
CA GLY A 179 -34.60 -21.07 24.10
C GLY A 179 -33.63 -20.46 23.07
N ILE A 180 -34.03 -19.32 22.48
CA ILE A 180 -33.21 -18.58 21.51
C ILE A 180 -31.95 -18.03 22.19
N ARG A 181 -32.07 -17.58 23.45
CA ARG A 181 -30.93 -17.10 24.23
C ARG A 181 -29.82 -18.14 24.34
N HIS A 182 -30.12 -19.38 24.73
CA HIS A 182 -29.09 -20.39 24.88
C HIS A 182 -28.36 -20.68 23.55
N LEU A 183 -29.12 -20.76 22.44
CA LEU A 183 -28.52 -20.89 21.11
C LEU A 183 -27.60 -19.70 20.79
N TRP A 184 -28.05 -18.49 21.09
CA TRP A 184 -27.31 -17.26 20.88
C TRP A 184 -26.03 -17.19 21.73
N GLU A 185 -26.03 -17.67 22.97
CA GLU A 185 -24.84 -17.72 23.85
C GLU A 185 -23.75 -18.65 23.27
N TYR A 186 -24.13 -19.81 22.74
CA TYR A 186 -23.18 -20.69 22.03
C TYR A 186 -22.63 -20.01 20.78
N GLN A 187 -23.50 -19.36 20.01
CA GLN A 187 -23.10 -18.63 18.81
C GLN A 187 -22.18 -17.45 19.13
N LEU A 188 -22.44 -16.71 20.22
CA LEU A 188 -21.62 -15.59 20.70
C LEU A 188 -20.19 -16.05 20.97
N THR A 189 -20.04 -17.18 21.66
CA THR A 189 -18.73 -17.77 21.98
C THR A 189 -17.98 -18.17 20.71
N LEU A 190 -18.65 -18.88 19.80
CA LEU A 190 -18.08 -19.31 18.52
C LEU A 190 -17.69 -18.12 17.64
N CYS A 191 -18.57 -17.11 17.56
CA CYS A 191 -18.35 -15.89 16.79
C CYS A 191 -17.17 -15.10 17.34
N THR A 192 -17.07 -14.94 18.66
CA THR A 192 -15.95 -14.24 19.30
C THR A 192 -14.61 -14.91 18.96
N PHE A 193 -14.56 -16.24 19.04
CA PHE A 193 -13.36 -17.00 18.68
C PHE A 193 -12.99 -16.80 17.21
N ILE A 194 -13.90 -17.10 16.28
CA ILE A 194 -13.62 -17.04 14.83
C ILE A 194 -13.29 -15.61 14.40
N LEU A 195 -14.04 -14.62 14.88
CA LEU A 195 -13.82 -13.21 14.52
C LEU A 195 -12.46 -12.71 15.01
N THR A 196 -12.00 -13.14 16.19
CA THR A 196 -10.67 -12.78 16.70
C THR A 196 -9.55 -13.32 15.80
N PHE A 197 -9.62 -14.60 15.41
CA PHE A 197 -8.67 -15.17 14.46
C PHE A 197 -8.71 -14.48 13.10
N PHE A 198 -9.91 -14.19 12.60
CA PHE A 198 -10.11 -13.46 11.36
C PHE A 198 -9.47 -12.07 11.39
N THR A 199 -9.70 -11.29 12.46
CA THR A 199 -9.08 -9.97 12.65
C THR A 199 -7.56 -10.06 12.71
N GLN A 200 -7.02 -11.06 13.42
CA GLN A 200 -5.57 -11.23 13.55
C GLN A 200 -4.90 -11.54 12.20
N GLU A 201 -5.48 -12.45 11.40
CA GLU A 201 -4.95 -12.78 10.07
C GLU A 201 -5.12 -11.62 9.08
N ALA A 202 -6.24 -10.89 9.15
CA ALA A 202 -6.43 -9.67 8.35
C ALA A 202 -5.38 -8.60 8.68
N TYR A 203 -5.11 -8.36 9.98
CA TYR A 203 -4.07 -7.42 10.40
C TYR A 203 -2.66 -7.88 9.98
N ARG A 204 -2.37 -9.18 10.07
CA ARG A 204 -1.10 -9.75 9.59
C ARG A 204 -0.92 -9.52 8.10
N HIS A 205 -1.97 -9.76 7.30
CA HIS A 205 -1.96 -9.48 5.87
C HIS A 205 -1.67 -8.00 5.58
N TYR A 206 -2.44 -7.09 6.20
CA TYR A 206 -2.24 -5.64 6.08
C TYR A 206 -0.80 -5.23 6.39
N ARG A 207 -0.25 -5.70 7.52
CA ARG A 207 1.13 -5.38 7.94
C ARG A 207 2.16 -5.89 6.94
N THR A 208 1.98 -7.09 6.40
CA THR A 208 2.89 -7.64 5.39
C THR A 208 2.89 -6.77 4.13
N VAL A 209 1.72 -6.39 3.62
CA VAL A 209 1.61 -5.51 2.46
C VAL A 209 2.28 -4.17 2.75
N TYR A 210 2.03 -3.56 3.91
CA TYR A 210 2.68 -2.32 4.33
C TYR A 210 4.20 -2.42 4.41
N LEU A 211 4.74 -3.50 4.98
CA LEU A 211 6.19 -3.68 5.06
C LEU A 211 6.81 -3.89 3.68
N THR A 212 6.12 -4.59 2.77
CA THR A 212 6.56 -4.73 1.39
C THR A 212 6.56 -3.40 0.63
N THR A 213 5.56 -2.53 0.83
CA THR A 213 5.58 -1.19 0.21
C THR A 213 6.77 -0.35 0.69
N ARG A 214 7.14 -0.45 1.98
CA ARG A 214 8.34 0.19 2.53
C ARG A 214 9.64 -0.46 2.03
N SER A 215 9.66 -1.79 1.87
CA SER A 215 10.80 -2.52 1.29
C SER A 215 11.09 -2.00 -0.12
N ILE A 216 10.07 -1.83 -0.96
CA ILE A 216 10.20 -1.24 -2.31
C ILE A 216 10.94 0.11 -2.26
N GLN A 217 10.50 1.04 -1.41
CA GLN A 217 11.14 2.36 -1.29
C GLN A 217 12.59 2.25 -0.77
N GLY A 218 12.85 1.34 0.18
CA GLY A 218 14.20 1.04 0.66
C GLY A 218 15.12 0.56 -0.45
N ARG A 219 14.68 -0.42 -1.26
CA ARG A 219 15.48 -0.98 -2.37
C ARG A 219 15.79 0.05 -3.44
N ILE A 220 14.85 0.93 -3.78
CA ILE A 220 15.11 2.00 -4.75
C ILE A 220 16.15 2.98 -4.20
N ASN A 221 16.04 3.36 -2.93
CA ASN A 221 17.04 4.20 -2.28
C ASN A 221 18.42 3.53 -2.25
N ASP A 222 18.50 2.21 -2.00
CA ASP A 222 19.75 1.45 -2.05
C ASP A 222 20.38 1.50 -3.45
N ILE A 223 19.57 1.34 -4.52
CA ILE A 223 20.05 1.43 -5.91
C ILE A 223 20.58 2.84 -6.19
N CYS A 224 19.81 3.89 -5.86
CA CYS A 224 20.24 5.28 -6.06
C CYS A 224 21.52 5.60 -5.28
N MET A 225 21.62 5.12 -4.04
CA MET A 225 22.83 5.26 -3.22
C MET A 225 24.03 4.57 -3.87
N LEU A 226 23.89 3.34 -4.36
CA LEU A 226 24.98 2.62 -5.04
C LEU A 226 25.42 3.34 -6.32
N VAL A 227 24.49 3.79 -7.16
CA VAL A 227 24.81 4.52 -8.39
C VAL A 227 25.53 5.84 -8.07
N THR A 228 25.04 6.59 -7.08
CA THR A 228 25.66 7.86 -6.66
C THR A 228 27.02 7.67 -5.97
N MET A 229 27.23 6.59 -5.23
CA MET A 229 28.53 6.24 -4.64
C MET A 229 29.54 5.80 -5.68
N GLY A 230 29.10 5.01 -6.67
CA GLY A 230 29.94 4.53 -7.78
C GLY A 230 30.27 5.62 -8.79
N ALA A 231 29.50 6.69 -8.89
CA ALA A 231 29.73 7.76 -9.85
C ALA A 231 31.13 8.39 -9.76
N THR A 232 31.80 8.50 -10.91
CA THR A 232 33.08 9.20 -11.04
C THR A 232 32.98 10.65 -10.60
N ARG A 233 34.07 11.14 -10.02
CA ARG A 233 34.16 12.50 -9.48
C ARG A 233 34.94 13.40 -10.42
N GLY A 234 34.53 14.65 -10.52
CA GLY A 234 35.24 15.66 -11.29
C GLY A 234 36.52 16.07 -10.55
N GLU A 235 37.60 16.27 -11.29
CA GLU A 235 38.73 17.04 -10.79
C GLU A 235 38.51 18.49 -11.18
N GLU A 236 38.16 19.33 -10.22
CA GLU A 236 38.10 20.77 -10.44
C GLU A 236 39.51 21.35 -10.24
N GLU A 237 40.14 21.78 -11.34
CA GLU A 237 41.43 22.46 -11.29
C GLU A 237 41.23 23.88 -10.76
N LEU A 238 41.17 24.00 -9.44
CA LEU A 238 41.24 25.29 -8.77
C LEU A 238 42.61 25.91 -9.06
N LEU A 239 42.63 26.99 -9.83
CA LEU A 239 43.78 27.87 -10.13
C LEU A 239 44.28 28.61 -8.87
N THR A 240 44.53 27.88 -7.80
CA THR A 240 45.27 28.35 -6.64
C THR A 240 46.74 28.09 -6.90
N GLU A 241 47.60 29.07 -6.55
CA GLU A 241 49.06 29.04 -6.77
C GLU A 241 49.77 27.76 -6.29
N ASN A 242 49.11 26.97 -5.42
CA ASN A 242 49.61 25.71 -4.87
C ASN A 242 49.15 24.41 -5.58
N ARG A 243 48.46 24.45 -6.73
CA ARG A 243 48.08 23.26 -7.54
C ARG A 243 47.53 22.07 -6.73
N THR A 244 46.69 22.33 -5.73
CA THR A 244 45.99 21.25 -5.03
C THR A 244 44.67 20.99 -5.75
N SER A 245 44.61 19.89 -6.52
CA SER A 245 43.36 19.41 -7.11
C SER A 245 42.38 19.06 -5.98
N VAL A 246 41.24 19.75 -5.92
CA VAL A 246 40.17 19.41 -4.99
C VAL A 246 39.16 18.58 -5.78
N ILE A 247 38.92 17.35 -5.31
CA ILE A 247 37.86 16.52 -5.89
C ILE A 247 36.53 17.11 -5.40
N THR A 248 35.74 17.66 -6.32
CA THR A 248 34.43 18.24 -6.04
C THR A 248 33.40 17.58 -6.96
N GLY A 249 32.27 17.17 -6.39
CA GLY A 249 31.11 16.70 -7.13
C GLY A 249 31.32 15.54 -8.09
N TYR A 250 30.35 15.35 -8.97
CA TYR A 250 30.35 14.35 -10.04
C TYR A 250 31.12 14.86 -11.26
N SER A 251 31.65 13.96 -12.08
CA SER A 251 32.03 14.33 -13.46
C SER A 251 30.77 14.66 -14.28
N ASP A 252 30.87 15.51 -15.30
CA ASP A 252 29.72 15.87 -16.15
C ASP A 252 28.98 14.63 -16.69
N THR A 253 29.74 13.64 -17.16
CA THR A 253 29.18 12.37 -17.66
C THR A 253 28.51 11.54 -16.57
N ALA A 254 28.98 11.63 -15.32
CA ALA A 254 28.40 10.91 -14.20
C ALA A 254 27.13 11.59 -13.68
N VAL A 255 27.05 12.93 -13.73
CA VAL A 255 25.80 13.67 -13.45
C VAL A 255 24.68 13.17 -14.35
N ASP A 256 24.92 13.17 -15.67
CA ASP A 256 23.91 12.73 -16.64
C ASP A 256 23.44 11.30 -16.40
N LEU A 257 24.36 10.39 -16.06
CA LEU A 257 24.03 8.99 -15.77
C LEU A 257 23.23 8.86 -14.47
N VAL A 258 23.67 9.53 -13.40
CA VAL A 258 22.99 9.54 -12.09
C VAL A 258 21.58 10.08 -12.23
N ASP A 259 21.41 11.21 -12.91
CA ASP A 259 20.12 11.85 -13.14
C ASP A 259 19.19 10.96 -13.97
N THR A 260 19.71 10.35 -15.05
CA THR A 260 18.96 9.43 -15.90
C THR A 260 18.49 8.21 -15.11
N CYS A 261 19.39 7.54 -14.38
CA CYS A 261 19.04 6.36 -13.58
C CYS A 261 18.02 6.70 -12.48
N THR A 262 18.22 7.83 -11.80
CA THR A 262 17.34 8.28 -10.71
C THR A 262 15.95 8.65 -11.22
N ARG A 263 15.86 9.35 -12.36
CA ARG A 263 14.59 9.69 -13.01
C ARG A 263 13.83 8.43 -13.46
N LEU A 264 14.50 7.51 -14.15
CA LEU A 264 13.88 6.29 -14.66
C LEU A 264 13.42 5.35 -13.55
N ILE A 265 14.18 5.18 -12.46
CA ILE A 265 13.76 4.32 -11.34
C ILE A 265 12.60 4.91 -10.55
N ARG A 266 12.53 6.25 -10.42
CA ARG A 266 11.37 6.95 -9.86
C ARG A 266 10.14 6.73 -10.74
N LEU A 267 10.26 6.91 -12.06
CA LEU A 267 9.18 6.64 -12.99
C LEU A 267 8.74 5.18 -12.99
N SER A 268 9.68 4.22 -12.87
CA SER A 268 9.37 2.80 -12.67
C SER A 268 8.42 2.60 -11.49
N HIS A 269 8.73 3.19 -10.34
CA HIS A 269 7.90 3.12 -9.14
C HIS A 269 6.54 3.80 -9.33
N THR A 270 6.51 4.98 -9.94
CA THR A 270 5.26 5.69 -10.26
C THR A 270 4.38 4.86 -11.20
N PHE A 271 4.96 4.21 -12.22
CA PHE A 271 4.25 3.36 -13.16
C PHE A 271 3.73 2.08 -12.52
N PHE A 272 4.51 1.49 -11.60
CA PHE A 272 4.07 0.35 -10.81
C PHE A 272 2.79 0.66 -10.03
N TRP A 273 2.79 1.79 -9.32
CA TRP A 273 1.61 2.24 -8.57
C TRP A 273 0.46 2.70 -9.46
N ALA A 274 0.75 3.29 -10.62
CA ALA A 274 -0.27 3.65 -11.60
C ALA A 274 -0.95 2.43 -12.23
N ALA A 275 -0.24 1.31 -12.35
CA ALA A 275 -0.79 0.02 -12.81
C ALA A 275 -1.53 -0.73 -11.69
N THR A 276 -1.17 -0.49 -10.43
CA THR A 276 -1.77 -1.16 -9.27
C THR A 276 -3.15 -0.58 -8.97
N PRO A 277 -4.21 -1.40 -8.82
CA PRO A 277 -5.51 -0.93 -8.39
C PRO A 277 -5.43 -0.28 -7.00
N THR A 278 -5.72 1.01 -6.91
CA THR A 278 -5.73 1.77 -5.65
C THR A 278 -6.85 2.81 -5.65
N ALA A 279 -7.38 3.10 -4.47
CA ALA A 279 -8.30 4.23 -4.27
C ALA A 279 -7.59 5.56 -4.11
N SER A 280 -6.26 5.59 -3.94
CA SER A 280 -5.51 6.85 -3.90
C SER A 280 -5.58 7.52 -5.27
N ASN A 281 -6.08 8.76 -5.28
CA ASN A 281 -6.24 9.59 -6.47
C ASN A 281 -5.05 10.55 -6.66
N GLY A 282 -4.03 10.49 -5.81
CA GLY A 282 -2.84 11.33 -5.94
C GLY A 282 -2.98 12.81 -5.58
N VAL A 283 -4.21 13.31 -5.35
CA VAL A 283 -4.47 14.76 -5.36
C VAL A 283 -5.16 15.24 -4.07
N SER A 284 -6.09 14.47 -3.50
CA SER A 284 -6.74 14.84 -2.22
C SER A 284 -7.54 13.70 -1.59
N ASP A 285 -7.72 13.76 -0.28
CA ASP A 285 -8.66 12.88 0.46
C ASP A 285 -10.12 13.31 0.26
N THR A 286 -10.39 14.39 -0.48
CA THR A 286 -11.74 14.91 -0.67
C THR A 286 -12.48 14.11 -1.73
N ASP A 287 -13.66 13.63 -1.36
CA ASP A 287 -14.58 12.83 -2.19
C ASP A 287 -15.02 13.52 -3.50
N GLU A 288 -14.73 14.81 -3.63
CA GLU A 288 -15.16 15.69 -4.71
C GLU A 288 -14.64 15.24 -6.09
N TYR A 289 -13.52 14.53 -6.14
CA TYR A 289 -12.85 14.16 -7.39
C TYR A 289 -13.09 12.72 -7.87
N ARG A 290 -13.91 11.92 -7.17
CA ARG A 290 -14.35 10.65 -7.74
C ARG A 290 -15.41 10.95 -8.80
N ASP A 291 -14.91 11.15 -10.01
CA ASP A 291 -15.64 11.50 -11.22
C ASP A 291 -16.97 10.75 -11.28
N LYS A 292 -18.08 11.47 -11.00
CA LYS A 292 -19.46 10.94 -11.05
C LYS A 292 -19.83 10.42 -12.45
N LYS A 293 -18.95 10.59 -13.45
CA LYS A 293 -19.11 10.21 -14.86
C LYS A 293 -18.17 9.08 -15.33
N GLY A 294 -17.95 8.05 -14.50
CA GLY A 294 -17.46 6.77 -15.02
C GLY A 294 -15.94 6.55 -14.99
N GLY A 295 -15.33 6.74 -13.80
CA GLY A 295 -14.48 5.68 -13.26
C GLY A 295 -13.14 5.39 -13.95
N LYS A 296 -12.47 6.37 -14.57
CA LYS A 296 -11.05 6.19 -14.92
C LYS A 296 -10.20 6.55 -13.71
N ALA A 297 -9.69 5.53 -13.02
CA ALA A 297 -8.64 5.69 -12.04
C ALA A 297 -7.48 6.50 -12.68
N ILE A 298 -6.90 7.40 -11.89
CA ILE A 298 -5.86 8.33 -12.33
C ILE A 298 -4.61 7.57 -12.83
N GLY A 299 -4.26 6.46 -12.16
CA GLY A 299 -3.14 5.59 -12.55
C GLY A 299 -3.19 5.11 -14.01
N PRO A 300 -4.24 4.39 -14.45
CA PRO A 300 -4.35 3.95 -15.85
C PRO A 300 -4.29 5.07 -16.89
N LEU A 301 -4.70 6.29 -16.53
CA LEU A 301 -4.60 7.45 -17.43
C LEU A 301 -3.14 7.89 -17.62
N LEU A 302 -2.30 7.78 -16.59
CA LEU A 302 -0.85 8.08 -16.67
C LEU A 302 -0.14 7.15 -17.66
N LEU A 303 -0.53 5.88 -17.71
CA LEU A 303 0.05 4.86 -18.59
C LEU A 303 -0.49 4.92 -20.03
N SER A 304 -1.47 5.79 -20.29
CA SER A 304 -2.03 5.99 -21.63
C SER A 304 -1.09 6.81 -22.52
N ALA A 305 -1.30 6.80 -23.84
CA ALA A 305 -0.47 7.58 -24.77
C ALA A 305 -0.44 9.08 -24.40
N ALA A 306 -1.61 9.65 -24.07
CA ALA A 306 -1.72 11.04 -23.62
C ALA A 306 -1.02 11.28 -22.27
N GLY A 307 -1.04 10.30 -21.37
CA GLY A 307 -0.30 10.37 -20.10
C GLY A 307 1.21 10.38 -20.33
N LEU A 308 1.72 9.54 -21.22
CA LEU A 308 3.13 9.54 -21.60
C LEU A 308 3.55 10.84 -22.30
N ASP A 309 2.71 11.41 -23.17
CA ASP A 309 2.96 12.73 -23.77
C ASP A 309 3.00 13.85 -22.71
N GLY A 310 2.16 13.75 -21.68
CA GLY A 310 2.19 14.63 -20.52
C GLY A 310 3.53 14.55 -19.78
N LEU A 311 4.06 13.34 -19.58
CA LEU A 311 5.36 13.13 -18.93
C LEU A 311 6.53 13.63 -19.78
N VAL A 312 6.44 13.55 -21.10
CA VAL A 312 7.43 14.17 -22.01
C VAL A 312 7.38 15.69 -21.89
N SER A 313 6.17 16.26 -21.89
CA SER A 313 5.98 17.71 -21.74
C SER A 313 6.49 18.22 -20.39
N ALA A 314 6.43 17.37 -19.36
CA ALA A 314 6.95 17.64 -18.02
C ALA A 314 8.48 17.53 -17.88
N GLY A 315 9.15 16.92 -18.86
CA GLY A 315 10.57 16.59 -18.77
C GLY A 315 10.90 15.37 -17.89
N GLU A 316 9.88 14.61 -17.47
CA GLU A 316 10.08 13.38 -16.70
C GLU A 316 10.44 12.20 -17.61
N LEU A 317 9.94 12.19 -18.84
CA LEU A 317 10.24 11.18 -19.86
C LEU A 317 10.85 11.85 -21.09
N THR A 318 11.79 11.20 -21.77
CA THR A 318 12.25 11.71 -23.08
C THR A 318 11.30 11.28 -24.20
N ALA A 319 11.33 11.99 -25.34
CA ALA A 319 10.54 11.61 -26.51
C ALA A 319 10.91 10.20 -27.01
N GLU A 320 12.20 9.85 -27.00
CA GLU A 320 12.70 8.53 -27.41
C GLU A 320 12.24 7.41 -26.47
N GLU A 321 12.24 7.67 -25.16
CA GLU A 321 11.75 6.73 -24.15
C GLU A 321 10.24 6.49 -24.31
N ARG A 322 9.45 7.55 -24.51
CA ARG A 322 8.02 7.44 -24.83
C ARG A 322 7.80 6.61 -26.10
N ASP A 323 8.50 6.93 -27.18
CA ASP A 323 8.32 6.26 -28.46
C ASP A 323 8.67 4.78 -28.35
N SER A 324 9.70 4.45 -27.58
CA SER A 324 10.08 3.06 -27.25
C SER A 324 8.97 2.33 -26.49
N LEU A 325 8.36 2.95 -25.47
CA LEU A 325 7.21 2.37 -24.75
C LEU A 325 5.99 2.19 -25.66
N GLN A 326 5.76 3.11 -26.59
CA GLN A 326 4.68 3.01 -27.56
C GLN A 326 4.91 1.88 -28.58
N VAL A 327 6.15 1.68 -29.04
CA VAL A 327 6.52 0.55 -29.90
C VAL A 327 6.30 -0.78 -29.16
N LEU A 328 6.72 -0.87 -27.89
CA LEU A 328 6.47 -2.07 -27.07
C LEU A 328 4.97 -2.36 -26.93
N ARG A 329 4.15 -1.32 -26.77
CA ARG A 329 2.68 -1.46 -26.74
C ARG A 329 2.12 -1.97 -28.06
N GLN A 330 2.62 -1.46 -29.19
CA GLN A 330 2.22 -1.94 -30.52
C GLN A 330 2.59 -3.41 -30.71
N ASN A 331 3.68 -3.85 -30.10
CA ASN A 331 4.12 -5.26 -30.07
C ASN A 331 3.36 -6.13 -29.05
N GLY A 332 2.31 -5.59 -28.41
CA GLY A 332 1.45 -6.35 -27.50
C GLY A 332 1.88 -6.34 -26.03
N LEU A 333 2.91 -5.57 -25.65
CA LEU A 333 3.27 -5.43 -24.24
C LEU A 333 2.21 -4.59 -23.49
N PRO A 334 1.57 -5.12 -22.43
CA PRO A 334 0.57 -4.36 -21.71
C PRO A 334 1.20 -3.22 -20.90
N PRO A 335 0.54 -2.05 -20.77
CA PRO A 335 1.09 -0.91 -20.02
C PRO A 335 1.42 -1.17 -18.55
N SER A 336 0.80 -2.19 -17.94
CA SER A 336 1.14 -2.65 -16.59
C SER A 336 2.59 -3.15 -16.45
N GLN A 337 3.27 -3.45 -17.57
CA GLN A 337 4.65 -3.93 -17.58
C GLN A 337 5.68 -2.82 -17.71
N TYR A 338 5.26 -1.58 -17.98
CA TYR A 338 6.21 -0.48 -18.22
C TYR A 338 7.13 -0.21 -17.03
N ALA A 339 6.66 -0.43 -15.79
CA ALA A 339 7.50 -0.32 -14.60
C ALA A 339 8.75 -1.21 -14.70
N TYR A 340 8.59 -2.46 -15.11
CA TYR A 340 9.69 -3.41 -15.25
C TYR A 340 10.62 -3.06 -16.42
N VAL A 341 10.07 -2.54 -17.51
CA VAL A 341 10.87 -2.05 -18.66
C VAL A 341 11.77 -0.90 -18.22
N LEU A 342 11.24 0.07 -17.49
CA LEU A 342 12.03 1.20 -16.98
C LEU A 342 13.09 0.72 -15.98
N LEU A 343 12.74 -0.24 -15.11
CA LEU A 343 13.70 -0.85 -14.18
C LEU A 343 14.86 -1.55 -14.92
N GLU A 344 14.55 -2.26 -16.01
CA GLU A 344 15.54 -2.90 -16.87
C GLU A 344 16.44 -1.88 -17.56
N TRP A 345 15.87 -0.78 -18.08
CA TRP A 345 16.65 0.31 -18.67
C TRP A 345 17.64 0.93 -17.68
N VAL A 346 17.24 1.12 -16.42
CA VAL A 346 18.18 1.58 -15.37
C VAL A 346 19.35 0.60 -15.23
N GLY A 347 19.07 -0.71 -15.19
CA GLY A 347 20.11 -1.74 -15.17
C GLY A 347 21.06 -1.65 -16.36
N LEU A 348 20.53 -1.48 -17.57
CA LEU A 348 21.34 -1.33 -18.79
C LEU A 348 22.22 -0.08 -18.75
N TYR A 349 21.68 1.08 -18.37
CA TYR A 349 22.45 2.32 -18.28
C TYR A 349 23.56 2.24 -17.23
N VAL A 350 23.31 1.60 -16.09
CA VAL A 350 24.32 1.37 -15.06
C VAL A 350 25.47 0.49 -15.60
N MET A 351 25.14 -0.58 -16.32
CA MET A 351 26.16 -1.46 -16.91
C MET A 351 26.98 -0.77 -18.01
N ASP A 352 26.35 0.04 -18.84
CA ASP A 352 27.04 0.80 -19.88
C ASP A 352 27.91 1.91 -19.27
N GLY A 353 27.39 2.61 -18.25
CA GLY A 353 28.16 3.57 -17.47
C GLY A 353 29.38 2.94 -16.80
N ARG A 354 29.26 1.70 -16.32
CA ARG A 354 30.39 0.95 -15.76
C ARG A 354 31.44 0.61 -16.82
N LYS A 355 31.03 0.09 -17.97
CA LYS A 355 31.93 -0.22 -19.11
C LYS A 355 32.63 1.03 -19.63
N ALA A 356 31.94 2.16 -19.66
CA ALA A 356 32.48 3.45 -20.07
C ALA A 356 33.41 4.09 -19.02
N GLY A 357 33.55 3.49 -17.83
CA GLY A 357 34.34 4.04 -16.74
C GLY A 357 33.70 5.25 -16.06
N VAL A 358 32.42 5.54 -16.31
CA VAL A 358 31.65 6.61 -15.66
C VAL A 358 31.27 6.24 -14.23
N LEU A 359 31.06 4.94 -13.97
CA LEU A 359 30.93 4.38 -12.63
C LEU A 359 32.22 3.65 -12.26
N ASN A 360 32.77 3.95 -11.09
CA ASN A 360 33.82 3.22 -10.40
C ASN A 360 33.20 2.10 -9.56
N GLY A 361 33.55 0.85 -9.86
CA GLY A 361 33.10 -0.31 -9.09
C GLY A 361 33.97 -1.52 -9.34
N ASP A 362 34.09 -2.42 -8.39
CA ASP A 362 34.71 -3.74 -8.59
C ASP A 362 33.64 -4.79 -8.91
N ALA A 363 34.04 -6.07 -8.98
CA ALA A 363 33.10 -7.17 -9.20
C ALA A 363 32.00 -7.25 -8.10
N GLY A 364 32.32 -6.81 -6.87
CA GLY A 364 31.35 -6.78 -5.77
C GLY A 364 30.25 -5.73 -5.97
N PHE A 365 30.60 -4.59 -6.57
CA PHE A 365 29.64 -3.53 -6.88
C PHE A 365 28.55 -3.99 -7.84
N GLU A 366 28.91 -4.61 -8.97
CA GLU A 366 27.96 -5.11 -9.97
C GLU A 366 27.05 -6.18 -9.37
N GLN A 367 27.62 -7.15 -8.66
CA GLN A 367 26.85 -8.21 -8.00
C GLN A 367 25.83 -7.63 -7.01
N ASN A 368 26.23 -6.62 -6.23
CA ASN A 368 25.32 -5.97 -5.27
C ASN A 368 24.21 -5.20 -5.98
N LEU A 369 24.51 -4.47 -7.06
CA LEU A 369 23.49 -3.78 -7.87
C LEU A 369 22.45 -4.76 -8.43
N PHE A 370 22.88 -5.85 -9.05
CA PHE A 370 21.96 -6.88 -9.56
C PHE A 370 21.12 -7.51 -8.46
N LYS A 371 21.70 -7.72 -7.28
CA LYS A 371 20.95 -8.19 -6.10
C LYS A 371 19.86 -7.20 -5.69
N GLN A 372 20.12 -5.89 -5.72
CA GLN A 372 19.10 -4.89 -5.38
C GLN A 372 18.03 -4.80 -6.47
N PHE A 373 18.38 -4.84 -7.76
CA PHE A 373 17.41 -4.86 -8.86
C PHE A 373 16.47 -6.07 -8.79
N THR A 374 17.02 -7.26 -8.60
CA THR A 374 16.23 -8.49 -8.48
C THR A 374 15.36 -8.47 -7.23
N SER A 375 15.87 -7.97 -6.11
CA SER A 375 15.10 -7.80 -4.88
C SER A 375 13.94 -6.82 -5.06
N LEU A 376 14.18 -5.64 -5.67
CA LEU A 376 13.13 -4.67 -5.98
C LEU A 376 12.05 -5.28 -6.89
N ARG A 377 12.47 -6.00 -7.93
CA ARG A 377 11.55 -6.72 -8.83
C ARG A 377 10.70 -7.72 -8.05
N THR A 378 11.30 -8.51 -7.17
CA THR A 378 10.56 -9.47 -6.32
C THR A 378 9.53 -8.77 -5.45
N GLU A 379 9.85 -7.60 -4.88
CA GLU A 379 8.88 -6.86 -4.05
C GLU A 379 7.71 -6.28 -4.87
N TYR A 380 7.94 -5.86 -6.12
CA TYR A 380 6.85 -5.51 -7.04
C TYR A 380 5.90 -6.70 -7.28
N PHE A 381 6.45 -7.90 -7.50
CA PHE A 381 5.63 -9.11 -7.66
C PHE A 381 4.89 -9.49 -6.38
N ASN A 382 5.54 -9.41 -5.21
CA ASN A 382 4.95 -9.74 -3.93
C ASN A 382 3.65 -8.96 -3.67
N ILE A 383 3.58 -7.67 -4.06
CA ILE A 383 2.33 -6.88 -3.94
C ILE A 383 1.19 -7.49 -4.76
N GLY A 384 1.48 -7.92 -6.00
CA GLY A 384 0.51 -8.61 -6.84
C GLY A 384 0.08 -9.95 -6.24
N ASP A 385 1.03 -10.71 -5.70
CA ASP A 385 0.78 -11.99 -5.06
C ASP A 385 -0.04 -11.83 -3.77
N TYR A 386 0.17 -10.78 -2.98
CA TYR A 386 -0.68 -10.49 -1.83
C TYR A 386 -2.09 -10.08 -2.24
N ALA A 387 -2.24 -9.32 -3.33
CA ALA A 387 -3.56 -8.97 -3.85
C ALA A 387 -4.32 -10.19 -4.40
N ALA A 388 -3.62 -11.14 -5.01
CA ALA A 388 -4.22 -12.39 -5.51
C ALA A 388 -4.46 -13.41 -4.39
N GLY A 389 -3.52 -13.52 -3.46
CA GLY A 389 -3.54 -14.39 -2.27
C GLY A 389 -4.33 -13.80 -1.11
N ARG A 390 -5.31 -12.95 -1.38
CA ARG A 390 -6.28 -12.49 -0.38
C ARG A 390 -7.00 -13.69 0.25
N MET A 391 -7.51 -13.48 1.45
CA MET A 391 -8.24 -14.49 2.18
C MET A 391 -9.39 -15.08 1.33
N PRO A 392 -9.59 -16.41 1.30
CA PRO A 392 -10.60 -17.02 0.44
C PRO A 392 -12.00 -16.46 0.71
N VAL A 393 -12.74 -16.16 -0.37
CA VAL A 393 -14.09 -15.57 -0.30
C VAL A 393 -15.03 -16.41 0.56
N ALA A 394 -14.94 -17.75 0.48
CA ALA A 394 -15.75 -18.65 1.29
C ALA A 394 -15.53 -18.48 2.80
N TYR A 395 -14.28 -18.21 3.22
CA TYR A 395 -13.98 -17.97 4.63
C TYR A 395 -14.51 -16.61 5.09
N VAL A 396 -14.33 -15.56 4.28
CA VAL A 396 -14.92 -14.24 4.56
C VAL A 396 -16.44 -14.32 4.65
N GLN A 397 -17.08 -15.09 3.76
CA GLN A 397 -18.52 -15.33 3.76
C GLN A 397 -18.98 -16.08 5.02
N LEU A 398 -18.24 -17.10 5.46
CA LEU A 398 -18.57 -17.83 6.68
C LEU A 398 -18.57 -16.89 7.90
N VAL A 399 -17.52 -16.08 8.06
CA VAL A 399 -17.45 -15.10 9.17
C VAL A 399 -18.56 -14.06 9.04
N GLN A 400 -18.87 -13.61 7.82
CA GLN A 400 -19.98 -12.69 7.55
C GLN A 400 -21.31 -13.24 8.03
N VAL A 401 -21.65 -14.48 7.64
CA VAL A 401 -22.91 -15.12 8.03
C VAL A 401 -22.97 -15.34 9.53
N LEU A 402 -21.86 -15.75 10.15
CA LEU A 402 -21.76 -16.00 11.58
C LEU A 402 -22.05 -14.72 12.40
N VAL A 403 -21.44 -13.59 12.02
CA VAL A 403 -21.65 -12.30 12.68
C VAL A 403 -23.05 -11.75 12.40
N ASP A 404 -23.52 -11.82 11.16
CA ASP A 404 -24.85 -11.30 10.81
C ASP A 404 -25.96 -12.06 11.54
N SER A 405 -25.86 -13.39 11.63
CA SER A 405 -26.85 -14.18 12.37
C SER A 405 -26.78 -13.94 13.88
N LEU A 406 -25.59 -13.74 14.45
CA LEU A 406 -25.43 -13.36 15.85
C LEU A 406 -26.13 -12.04 16.16
N VAL A 407 -25.90 -11.03 15.32
CA VAL A 407 -26.47 -9.68 15.47
C VAL A 407 -27.99 -9.70 15.21
N ALA A 408 -28.46 -10.47 14.23
CA ALA A 408 -29.89 -10.57 13.92
C ALA A 408 -30.70 -11.25 15.04
N LEU A 409 -30.11 -12.21 15.75
CA LEU A 409 -30.74 -12.91 16.87
C LEU A 409 -30.64 -12.17 18.20
N ALA A 410 -29.72 -11.20 18.34
CA ALA A 410 -29.48 -10.48 19.60
C ALA A 410 -30.74 -9.83 20.20
N PRO A 411 -31.60 -9.13 19.43
CA PRO A 411 -32.83 -8.54 19.96
C PRO A 411 -33.77 -9.54 20.64
N LEU A 412 -33.88 -10.76 20.10
CA LEU A 412 -34.74 -11.81 20.65
C LEU A 412 -34.08 -12.52 21.84
N ALA A 413 -32.78 -12.77 21.75
CA ALA A 413 -32.03 -13.51 22.75
C ALA A 413 -31.84 -12.74 24.06
N ILE A 414 -31.68 -11.42 23.99
CA ILE A 414 -31.34 -10.57 25.14
C ILE A 414 -32.59 -10.07 25.86
N TYR A 415 -33.71 -9.98 25.15
CA TYR A 415 -34.97 -9.45 25.68
C TYR A 415 -35.44 -10.09 27.00
N PRO A 416 -35.42 -11.43 27.17
CA PRO A 416 -35.97 -12.08 28.37
C PRO A 416 -35.33 -11.64 29.69
N ASP A 417 -34.08 -11.18 29.63
CA ASP A 417 -33.32 -10.80 30.82
C ASP A 417 -33.37 -9.30 31.11
N LEU A 418 -33.49 -8.50 30.05
CA LEU A 418 -33.24 -7.07 30.12
C LEU A 418 -34.45 -6.22 29.75
N GLY A 419 -35.52 -6.81 29.19
CA GLY A 419 -36.68 -6.09 28.70
C GLY A 419 -36.27 -4.96 27.74
N THR A 420 -36.73 -3.73 28.01
CA THR A 420 -36.41 -2.54 27.23
C THR A 420 -34.91 -2.21 27.16
N LEU A 421 -34.12 -2.60 28.17
CA LEU A 421 -32.66 -2.36 28.16
C LEU A 421 -31.95 -3.19 27.07
N SER A 422 -32.61 -4.20 26.50
CA SER A 422 -32.12 -4.95 25.33
C SER A 422 -31.96 -4.07 24.09
N ILE A 423 -32.70 -2.97 23.97
CA ILE A 423 -32.67 -2.07 22.80
C ILE A 423 -31.29 -1.41 22.64
N PRO A 424 -30.79 -0.61 23.61
CA PRO A 424 -29.46 -0.02 23.50
C PRO A 424 -28.36 -1.09 23.51
N LEU A 425 -28.54 -2.19 24.24
CA LEU A 425 -27.52 -3.24 24.32
C LEU A 425 -27.33 -3.99 22.99
N SER A 426 -28.42 -4.28 22.27
CA SER A 426 -28.35 -4.92 20.94
C SER A 426 -27.65 -4.00 19.93
N GLY A 427 -27.90 -2.69 20.01
CA GLY A 427 -27.16 -1.69 19.23
C GLY A 427 -25.66 -1.68 19.56
N LEU A 428 -25.31 -1.74 20.84
CA LEU A 428 -23.92 -1.79 21.30
C LEU A 428 -23.20 -3.07 20.85
N LEU A 429 -23.84 -4.23 20.96
CA LEU A 429 -23.28 -5.50 20.48
C LEU A 429 -23.10 -5.49 18.97
N THR A 430 -24.03 -4.89 18.23
CA THR A 430 -23.90 -4.69 16.78
C THR A 430 -22.67 -3.85 16.47
N LEU A 431 -22.47 -2.73 17.16
CA LEU A 431 -21.27 -1.89 16.99
C LEU A 431 -19.99 -2.70 17.17
N PHE A 432 -19.89 -3.55 18.19
CA PHE A 432 -18.69 -4.33 18.45
C PHE A 432 -18.47 -5.45 17.43
N PHE A 433 -19.42 -6.36 17.26
CA PHE A 433 -19.23 -7.54 16.40
C PHE A 433 -19.22 -7.19 14.92
N LYS A 434 -20.22 -6.42 14.45
CA LYS A 434 -20.24 -5.97 13.06
C LYS A 434 -19.09 -5.02 12.79
N GLY A 435 -18.76 -4.17 13.75
CA GLY A 435 -17.68 -3.21 13.60
C GLY A 435 -16.31 -3.83 13.50
N GLN A 436 -16.02 -4.83 14.34
CA GLN A 436 -14.77 -5.59 14.25
C GLN A 436 -14.69 -6.37 12.93
N LEU A 437 -15.81 -6.91 12.43
CA LEU A 437 -15.85 -7.55 11.11
C LEU A 437 -15.55 -6.57 9.97
N GLU A 438 -16.19 -5.40 9.94
CA GLU A 438 -15.93 -4.39 8.91
C GLU A 438 -14.49 -3.84 8.99
N LEU A 439 -13.94 -3.67 10.19
CA LEU A 439 -12.52 -3.35 10.39
C LEU A 439 -11.60 -4.46 9.84
N SER A 440 -11.96 -5.72 10.05
CA SER A 440 -11.15 -6.82 9.52
C SER A 440 -11.18 -6.86 7.99
N LYS A 441 -12.32 -6.55 7.37
CA LYS A 441 -12.42 -6.43 5.92
C LYS A 441 -11.62 -5.24 5.37
N SER A 442 -11.63 -4.09 6.04
CA SER A 442 -10.81 -2.95 5.61
C SER A 442 -9.32 -3.27 5.63
N LEU A 443 -8.85 -4.07 6.59
CA LEU A 443 -7.47 -4.56 6.63
C LEU A 443 -7.12 -5.53 5.49
N LEU A 444 -8.11 -6.25 4.94
CA LEU A 444 -7.93 -7.10 3.74
C LEU A 444 -7.86 -6.29 2.43
N ASP A 445 -8.20 -5.01 2.47
CA ASP A 445 -8.13 -4.10 1.33
C ASP A 445 -7.20 -2.91 1.62
N PRO A 446 -5.87 -3.14 1.75
CA PRO A 446 -4.92 -2.12 2.17
C PRO A 446 -4.83 -0.92 1.22
N PHE A 447 -5.35 -1.02 -0.01
CA PHE A 447 -5.34 0.05 -1.01
C PHE A 447 -6.73 0.66 -1.27
N GLY A 448 -7.78 0.20 -0.58
CA GLY A 448 -9.10 0.83 -0.60
C GLY A 448 -9.96 0.60 -1.83
N VAL A 449 -9.63 -0.40 -2.65
CA VAL A 449 -10.33 -0.70 -3.90
C VAL A 449 -11.83 -0.97 -3.65
N GLU A 450 -12.16 -1.58 -2.53
CA GLU A 450 -13.51 -2.00 -2.13
C GLU A 450 -14.29 -0.91 -1.36
N GLY A 451 -13.65 0.23 -1.07
CA GLY A 451 -14.32 1.43 -0.55
C GLY A 451 -13.98 1.84 0.89
N PHE A 452 -13.06 1.14 1.56
CA PHE A 452 -12.65 1.45 2.94
C PHE A 452 -11.62 2.58 3.00
N ARG A 453 -12.01 3.84 2.75
CA ARG A 453 -11.06 4.95 2.55
C ARG A 453 -10.15 5.31 3.71
N GLY A 454 -10.64 5.18 4.94
CA GLY A 454 -9.99 5.77 6.11
C GLY A 454 -8.68 5.12 6.56
N GLN A 455 -8.41 3.88 6.13
CA GLN A 455 -7.33 3.05 6.68
C GLN A 455 -6.35 2.56 5.60
N ASN A 456 -6.46 3.10 4.39
CA ASN A 456 -5.63 2.64 3.28
C ASN A 456 -4.22 3.21 3.35
N ILE A 457 -3.29 2.43 2.81
CA ILE A 457 -1.94 2.86 2.48
C ILE A 457 -2.05 3.90 1.36
N ARG A 458 -1.62 5.12 1.67
CA ARG A 458 -1.65 6.24 0.72
C ARG A 458 -0.51 6.14 -0.28
N VAL A 459 -0.81 5.56 -1.44
CA VAL A 459 0.15 5.33 -2.52
C VAL A 459 0.84 6.60 -3.01
N ASP A 460 0.12 7.72 -3.02
CA ASP A 460 0.67 9.02 -3.40
C ASP A 460 1.76 9.53 -2.47
N VAL A 461 1.64 9.26 -1.17
CA VAL A 461 2.69 9.57 -0.20
C VAL A 461 3.91 8.72 -0.51
N LEU A 462 3.73 7.44 -0.79
CA LEU A 462 4.83 6.54 -1.16
C LEU A 462 5.61 7.05 -2.38
N VAL A 463 4.90 7.52 -3.41
CA VAL A 463 5.51 8.09 -4.62
C VAL A 463 6.25 9.40 -4.29
N SER A 464 5.62 10.31 -3.55
CA SER A 464 6.22 11.61 -3.19
C SER A 464 7.45 11.49 -2.29
N GLU A 465 7.42 10.61 -1.30
CA GLU A 465 8.54 10.33 -0.40
C GLU A 465 9.72 9.74 -1.16
N LEU A 466 9.43 8.84 -2.11
CA LEU A 466 10.49 8.26 -2.93
C LEU A 466 11.08 9.30 -3.86
N ASN A 467 10.25 10.13 -4.51
CA ASN A 467 10.72 11.21 -5.37
C ASN A 467 11.65 12.15 -4.62
N PHE A 468 11.29 12.49 -3.39
CA PHE A 468 12.14 13.26 -2.49
C PHE A 468 13.43 12.50 -2.15
N GLY A 469 13.34 11.26 -1.67
CA GLY A 469 14.49 10.45 -1.27
C GLY A 469 15.50 10.20 -2.41
N ALA A 470 15.02 9.65 -3.51
CA ALA A 470 15.84 9.31 -4.67
C ALA A 470 16.45 10.56 -5.32
N GLY A 471 15.64 11.59 -5.61
CA GLY A 471 16.08 12.77 -6.34
C GLY A 471 16.87 13.78 -5.51
N SER A 472 16.50 13.99 -4.25
CA SER A 472 17.11 15.06 -3.44
C SER A 472 18.14 14.55 -2.44
N ARG A 473 17.93 13.40 -1.81
CA ARG A 473 18.81 12.95 -0.71
C ARG A 473 20.14 12.44 -1.25
N TRP A 474 20.11 11.53 -2.23
CA TRP A 474 21.32 10.86 -2.71
C TRP A 474 22.09 11.68 -3.73
N VAL A 475 21.39 12.21 -4.75
CA VAL A 475 22.02 12.99 -5.82
C VAL A 475 22.68 14.25 -5.25
N LYS A 476 21.94 15.06 -4.48
CA LYS A 476 22.51 16.31 -3.92
C LYS A 476 23.57 16.05 -2.84
N ALA A 477 23.43 15.00 -2.04
CA ALA A 477 24.46 14.66 -1.06
C ALA A 477 25.76 14.20 -1.73
N GLY A 478 25.68 13.51 -2.87
CA GLY A 478 26.86 13.15 -3.63
C GLY A 478 27.47 14.31 -4.41
N GLU A 479 26.70 15.35 -4.74
CA GLU A 479 27.22 16.56 -5.41
C GLU A 479 28.17 17.36 -4.51
N VAL A 480 27.91 17.39 -3.20
CA VAL A 480 28.70 18.14 -2.23
C VAL A 480 29.44 17.20 -1.29
N LEU A 481 30.72 16.96 -1.57
CA LEU A 481 31.60 16.22 -0.66
C LEU A 481 32.40 17.19 0.22
N PRO A 482 32.63 16.86 1.51
CA PRO A 482 33.54 17.63 2.33
C PRO A 482 34.93 17.60 1.67
N LYS A 483 35.58 18.77 1.60
CA LYS A 483 36.95 18.87 1.11
C LYS A 483 37.82 17.99 2.00
N LEU A 484 38.18 16.81 1.50
CA LEU A 484 39.26 16.02 2.08
C LEU A 484 40.49 16.91 1.92
N ALA A 485 40.90 17.56 3.02
CA ALA A 485 42.21 18.15 3.11
C ALA A 485 43.14 17.03 2.69
N ALA A 486 43.71 17.16 1.48
CA ALA A 486 44.56 16.15 0.90
C ALA A 486 45.55 15.84 2.00
N HIS A 487 45.40 14.67 2.64
CA HIS A 487 46.41 14.20 3.55
C HIS A 487 47.58 14.11 2.61
N SER A 488 48.49 15.06 2.76
CA SER A 488 49.79 15.03 2.16
C SER A 488 50.29 13.68 2.59
N ARG A 489 50.13 12.68 1.72
CA ARG A 489 51.01 11.54 1.63
C ARG A 489 52.32 12.18 1.24
N THR A 490 52.91 12.86 2.22
CA THR A 490 54.31 13.16 2.31
C THR A 490 54.90 11.81 1.99
N LYS A 491 55.41 11.70 0.77
CA LYS A 491 56.26 10.59 0.36
C LYS A 491 57.51 10.77 1.22
N THR A 492 57.40 10.49 2.52
CA THR A 492 58.51 10.51 3.45
C THR A 492 59.29 9.25 3.11
N ASN A 493 60.15 9.39 2.10
CA ASN A 493 61.39 8.66 1.92
C ASN A 493 61.36 7.19 2.37
N LEU A 494 60.67 6.33 1.61
CA LEU A 494 61.02 4.90 1.56
C LEU A 494 62.23 4.64 0.64
N SER A 495 63.12 5.62 0.48
CA SER A 495 64.41 5.48 -0.23
C SER A 495 65.51 4.83 0.62
N ASN A 496 65.26 4.52 1.90
CA ASN A 496 66.29 3.92 2.79
C ASN A 496 66.19 2.41 3.02
N SER A 497 65.31 1.66 2.35
CA SER A 497 65.26 0.18 2.48
C SER A 497 65.77 -0.56 1.23
N LYS A 498 66.81 -0.03 0.61
CA LYS A 498 67.59 -0.70 -0.46
C LYS A 498 69.04 -0.93 -0.01
N MET A 499 69.25 -1.48 1.19
CA MET A 499 70.53 -2.05 1.60
C MET A 499 70.35 -3.01 2.79
N ARG A 500 70.04 -4.27 2.50
CA ARG A 500 70.66 -5.44 3.14
C ARG A 500 70.13 -6.71 2.47
N LEU A 501 70.84 -7.09 1.40
CA LEU A 501 70.98 -8.49 1.00
C LEU A 501 71.62 -9.23 2.18
N GLY A 502 70.86 -10.13 2.80
CA GLY A 502 71.32 -11.10 3.78
C GLY A 502 70.87 -12.47 3.34
N SER A 503 71.78 -13.17 2.67
CA SER A 503 71.73 -14.59 2.33
C SER A 503 71.43 -15.47 3.56
N GLY A 504 70.55 -16.46 3.39
CA GLY A 504 70.25 -17.54 4.34
C GLY A 504 68.75 -17.81 4.31
N GLY A 505 68.22 -18.95 3.84
CA GLY A 505 68.75 -20.30 3.89
C GLY A 505 67.68 -21.15 4.59
N SER A 506 67.13 -22.11 3.84
CA SER A 506 66.45 -23.33 4.32
C SER A 506 65.15 -23.22 5.13
N GLY A 507 64.12 -23.93 4.66
CA GLY A 507 63.00 -24.35 5.51
C GLY A 507 61.62 -24.35 4.85
N MET A 508 61.38 -25.27 3.91
CA MET A 508 60.00 -25.69 3.59
C MET A 508 59.39 -26.30 4.86
N ARG A 509 58.43 -25.61 5.48
CA ARG A 509 57.55 -26.16 6.51
C ARG A 509 56.14 -26.23 5.94
N ALA A 510 55.64 -27.46 5.82
CA ALA A 510 54.28 -27.76 5.44
C ALA A 510 53.27 -27.09 6.41
N PRO A 511 52.09 -26.68 5.92
CA PRO A 511 51.03 -26.17 6.78
C PRO A 511 50.49 -27.29 7.70
N PRO A 512 50.15 -26.98 8.96
CA PRO A 512 49.51 -27.95 9.85
C PRO A 512 48.09 -28.30 9.35
N PRO A 513 47.62 -29.54 9.59
CA PRO A 513 46.27 -29.95 9.20
C PRO A 513 45.22 -29.17 10.00
N VAL A 514 44.24 -28.65 9.27
CA VAL A 514 43.02 -28.05 9.82
C VAL A 514 42.25 -29.15 10.54
N LYS A 515 42.02 -28.98 11.85
CA LYS A 515 41.10 -29.83 12.61
C LYS A 515 39.68 -29.49 12.19
N GLU A 516 38.99 -30.43 11.55
CA GLU A 516 37.55 -30.41 11.36
C GLU A 516 36.87 -30.56 12.73
N GLU A 517 36.09 -29.55 13.14
CA GLU A 517 35.11 -29.70 14.22
C GLU A 517 33.82 -30.32 13.64
N PRO A 518 33.21 -31.30 14.31
CA PRO A 518 31.97 -31.93 13.84
C PRO A 518 30.77 -30.98 14.01
N PRO A 519 29.78 -31.04 13.10
CA PRO A 519 28.59 -30.21 13.17
C PRO A 519 27.70 -30.61 14.36
N THR A 520 27.48 -29.66 15.26
CA THR A 520 26.43 -29.75 16.28
C THR A 520 25.07 -29.44 15.64
N LEU A 521 24.21 -30.46 15.61
CA LEU A 521 22.79 -30.35 15.30
C LEU A 521 22.07 -29.52 16.38
N ARG A 522 21.39 -28.45 15.96
CA ARG A 522 20.15 -27.94 16.60
C ARG A 522 19.25 -27.30 15.56
#